data_AF-A0A9E5FKW7-F1
#
_entry.id   AF-A0A9E5FKW7-F1
#
_cell.length_a   1.000
_cell.length_b   1.000
_cell.length_c   1.000
_cell.angle_alpha   90.00
_cell.angle_beta   90.00
_cell.angle_gamma   90.00
#
_symmetry.space_group_name_H-M   'P 1'
#
loop_
_entity.id
_entity.type
_entity.pdbx_description
1 polymer ?
#
loop_
_entity_poly.entity_id
_entity_poly.type
_entity_poly.pdbx_seq_one_letter_code
_entity_poly.pdbx_strand_id
1 'polypeptide(L)' 'MPSGSAIRGSRVGAGPMGEAERGDAAPRILISYFCAQGHETSPSFAHDAEFPIEWDCPKCGMPAG' A
#
# COMPACT_ATOMS: atom_id res chain seq x y z
N MET A 1 -38.43 -23.30 -19.02
CA MET A 1 -37.35 -22.30 -19.19
C MET A 1 -36.38 -22.52 -18.03
N PRO A 2 -35.23 -23.20 -18.19
CA PRO A 2 -34.29 -23.29 -17.08
C PRO A 2 -33.56 -21.95 -16.96
N SER A 3 -33.87 -21.21 -15.89
CA SER A 3 -33.18 -20.00 -15.47
C SER A 3 -31.68 -20.28 -15.43
N GLY A 4 -30.92 -19.59 -16.30
CA GLY A 4 -29.47 -19.72 -16.36
C GLY A 4 -28.85 -19.42 -14.99
N SER A 5 -28.15 -20.39 -14.42
CA SER A 5 -27.38 -20.21 -13.19
C SER A 5 -26.33 -19.13 -13.42
N ALA A 6 -26.59 -17.91 -12.92
CA ALA A 6 -25.65 -16.81 -12.97
C ALA A 6 -24.48 -17.10 -12.02
N ILE A 7 -23.31 -17.38 -12.58
CA ILE A 7 -22.05 -17.48 -11.83
C ILE A 7 -21.79 -16.12 -11.17
N ARG A 8 -21.78 -16.06 -9.84
CA ARG A 8 -21.42 -14.86 -9.07
C ARG A 8 -19.99 -15.03 -8.54
N GLY A 9 -19.04 -14.35 -9.17
CA GLY A 9 -17.69 -14.23 -8.62
C GLY A 9 -17.67 -13.21 -7.48
N SER A 10 -17.14 -13.60 -6.33
CA SER A 10 -16.88 -12.67 -5.22
C SER A 10 -15.48 -12.09 -5.37
N ARG A 11 -15.36 -10.75 -5.48
CA ARG A 11 -14.05 -10.09 -5.49
C ARG A 11 -13.41 -10.24 -4.11
N VAL A 12 -12.15 -10.67 -4.06
CA VAL A 12 -11.33 -10.58 -2.85
C VAL A 12 -10.94 -9.12 -2.64
N GLY A 13 -11.47 -8.52 -1.59
CA GLY A 13 -11.17 -7.16 -1.18
C GLY A 13 -11.87 -6.87 0.14
N ALA A 14 -11.22 -6.14 1.04
CA ALA A 14 -11.91 -5.59 2.19
C ALA A 14 -12.97 -4.58 1.69
N GLY A 15 -14.14 -4.55 2.34
CA GLY A 15 -15.16 -3.54 2.10
C GLY A 15 -14.61 -2.11 2.31
N PRO A 16 -15.39 -1.08 1.96
CA PRO A 16 -14.95 0.31 2.05
C PRO A 16 -14.33 0.63 3.41
N MET A 17 -13.26 1.44 3.40
CA MET A 17 -12.56 1.88 4.62
C MET A 17 -13.55 2.54 5.60
N GLY A 18 -13.80 1.85 6.71
CA GLY A 18 -13.94 2.48 8.03
C GLY A 18 -15.36 2.72 8.51
N GLU A 19 -15.74 1.95 9.54
CA GLU A 19 -16.58 2.44 10.64
C GLU A 19 -15.97 3.77 11.16
N ALA A 20 -16.81 4.79 11.37
CA ALA A 20 -16.38 6.14 11.78
C ALA A 20 -15.60 6.18 13.11
N GLU A 21 -15.63 5.07 13.86
CA GLU A 21 -15.03 4.88 15.18
C GLU A 21 -13.63 4.23 15.08
N ARG A 22 -12.97 4.25 13.91
CA ARG A 22 -11.56 3.85 13.82
C ARG A 22 -10.76 4.93 14.57
N GLY A 23 -10.27 4.60 15.77
CA GLY A 23 -9.54 5.51 16.65
C GLY A 23 -8.32 6.19 16.01
N ASP A 24 -7.56 6.94 16.81
CA ASP A 24 -6.51 7.82 16.31
C ASP A 24 -5.47 7.11 15.41
N ALA A 25 -5.04 7.79 14.35
CA ALA A 25 -4.10 7.23 13.40
C ALA A 25 -2.73 7.06 14.08
N ALA A 26 -2.16 5.85 14.00
CA ALA A 26 -0.84 5.59 14.56
C ALA A 26 0.22 6.56 14.04
N PRO A 27 1.20 6.96 14.88
CA PRO A 27 2.27 7.86 14.48
C PRO A 27 3.08 7.24 13.34
N ARG A 28 3.30 8.03 12.29
CA ARG A 28 3.97 7.62 11.05
C ARG A 28 5.07 8.59 10.65
N ILE A 29 6.11 8.06 10.03
CA ILE A 29 7.28 8.79 9.56
C ILE A 29 7.36 8.63 8.04
N LEU A 30 7.68 9.72 7.35
CA LEU A 30 7.96 9.72 5.91
C LEU A 30 9.47 9.60 5.72
N ILE A 31 9.90 8.66 4.89
CA ILE A 31 11.32 8.45 4.56
C ILE A 31 11.45 8.58 3.05
N SER A 32 12.39 9.39 2.57
CA SER A 32 12.62 9.56 1.14
C SER A 32 13.75 8.65 0.68
N TYR A 33 13.47 7.81 -0.32
CA TYR A 33 14.45 6.96 -1.02
C TYR A 33 14.65 7.48 -2.44
N PHE A 34 15.88 7.38 -2.94
CA PHE A 34 16.23 7.82 -4.29
C PHE A 34 16.76 6.64 -5.11
N CYS A 35 16.12 6.37 -6.25
CA CYS A 35 16.61 5.35 -7.16
C CYS A 35 17.73 5.90 -8.06
N ALA A 36 18.50 5.01 -8.69
CA ALA A 36 19.58 5.36 -9.61
C ALA A 36 19.14 6.21 -10.83
N GLN A 37 17.83 6.29 -11.11
CA GLN A 37 17.26 7.13 -12.16
C GLN A 37 16.70 8.48 -11.67
N GLY A 38 16.95 8.84 -10.40
CA GLY A 38 16.57 10.13 -9.85
C GLY A 38 15.08 10.24 -9.49
N HIS A 39 14.37 9.13 -9.34
CA HIS A 39 13.02 9.15 -8.78
C HIS A 39 13.08 9.16 -7.25
N GLU A 40 12.37 10.11 -6.65
CA GLU A 40 12.11 10.15 -5.22
C GLU A 40 10.87 9.31 -4.90
N THR A 41 10.99 8.44 -3.89
CA THR A 41 9.87 7.67 -3.34
C THR A 41 9.79 7.93 -1.84
N SER A 42 8.63 8.37 -1.35
CA SER A 42 8.42 8.73 0.06
C SER A 42 7.35 7.87 0.74
N PRO A 43 7.63 6.58 1.04
CA PRO A 43 6.69 5.74 1.77
C PRO A 43 6.53 6.19 3.23
N SER A 44 5.32 6.00 3.75
CA SER A 44 5.01 6.23 5.17
C SER A 44 5.18 4.95 5.97
N PHE A 45 6.05 4.97 6.98
CA PHE A 45 6.26 3.86 7.91
C PHE A 45 5.68 4.18 9.27
N ALA A 46 5.39 3.15 10.07
CA ALA A 46 5.08 3.34 11.48
C ALA A 46 6.32 3.87 12.22
N HIS A 47 6.11 4.72 13.23
CA HIS A 47 7.21 5.31 14.00
C HIS A 47 8.15 4.29 14.65
N ASP A 48 7.62 3.12 15.05
CA ASP A 48 8.36 2.07 15.74
C ASP A 48 8.84 0.94 14.81
N ALA A 49 8.63 1.08 13.49
CA ALA A 49 9.04 0.07 12.54
C ALA A 49 10.51 0.23 12.15
N GLU A 50 11.20 -0.90 11.95
CA GLU A 50 12.50 -0.90 11.30
C GLU A 50 12.35 -0.53 9.82
N PHE A 51 13.19 0.39 9.35
CA PHE A 51 13.17 0.86 7.96
C PHE A 51 14.14 0.03 7.12
N PRO A 52 13.73 -0.46 5.95
CA PRO A 52 14.64 -1.14 5.05
C PRO A 52 15.67 -0.15 4.49
N ILE A 53 16.89 -0.63 4.24
CA ILE A 53 17.95 0.18 3.59
C ILE A 53 17.66 0.41 2.10
N GLU A 54 16.89 -0.47 1.48
CA GLU A 54 16.54 -0.44 0.07
C GLU A 54 15.02 -0.51 -0.09
N TRP A 55 14.49 0.35 -0.96
CA TRP A 55 13.07 0.40 -1.29
C TRP A 55 12.86 0.22 -2.79
N ASP A 56 11.83 -0.53 -3.18
CA ASP A 56 11.54 -0.71 -4.60
C ASP A 56 10.86 0.54 -5.18
N CYS A 57 11.47 1.15 -6.20
CA CYS A 57 10.90 2.36 -6.81
C CYS A 57 9.64 2.01 -7.61
N PRO A 58 8.45 2.56 -7.27
CA PRO A 58 7.19 2.22 -7.93
C PRO A 58 7.13 2.67 -9.40
N LYS A 59 8.06 3.51 -9.86
CA LYS A 59 8.15 3.93 -11.26
C LYS A 59 8.98 3.01 -12.14
N CYS A 60 10.07 2.46 -11.62
CA CYS A 60 11.05 1.74 -12.44
C CYS A 60 11.44 0.35 -11.91
N GLY A 61 10.98 -0.04 -10.72
CA GLY A 61 11.26 -1.35 -10.12
C GLY A 61 12.74 -1.55 -9.76
N MET A 62 13.50 -0.46 -9.66
CA MET A 62 14.90 -0.49 -9.24
C MET A 62 15.00 -0.20 -7.74
N PRO A 63 16.02 -0.74 -7.06
CA PRO A 63 16.29 -0.42 -5.68
C PRO A 63 16.60 1.08 -5.54
N ALA A 64 15.95 1.70 -4.57
CA ALA A 64 16.14 3.07 -4.13
C ALA A 64 16.73 3.06 -2.71
N GLY A 65 17.74 3.88 -2.47
CA GLY A 65 18.44 4.02 -1.20
C GLY A 65 18.52 5.46 -0.74
#